data_AF-A0A948ZQA7-F1
#
_entry.id   AF-A0A948ZQA7-F1
#
_cell.length_a   1.000
_cell.length_b   1.000
_cell.length_c   1.000
_cell.angle_alpha   90.00
_cell.angle_beta   90.00
_cell.angle_gamma   90.00
#
_symmetry.space_group_name_H-M   'P 1'
#
loop_
_entity.id
_entity.type
_entity.pdbx_description
1 polymer ?
#
loop_
_entity_poly.entity_id
_entity_poly.type
_entity_poly.pdbx_seq_one_letter_code
_entity_poly.pdbx_strand_id
1 'polypeptide(L)'
;MSPTVIVAYLALFATVGFLFVFACLLLGKFLRAHAPTAQKLETYECGEPAVGPGSVQFDLRFYVVALLFLIFEVEVVLFFPPATVFGQATRLLARERAVQSDVGDQAGGAVIEASNRPAAGVVRGNESTAYTLALVSLIDMGVFFAVLLVGFAFLWRRGDLDWVRAVRHPTTPGETVALAARPHRGDYRR
;
A
#
# COMPACT_ATOMS: atom_id res chain seq x y z
N MET A 1 26.22 -11.89 1.92
CA MET A 1 25.15 -12.89 2.09
C MET A 1 24.54 -13.15 0.71
N SER A 2 24.40 -14.40 0.29
CA SER A 2 23.75 -14.67 -1.01
C SER A 2 22.26 -14.32 -0.92
N PRO A 3 21.62 -13.88 -2.03
CA PRO A 3 20.18 -13.61 -2.04
C PRO A 3 19.35 -14.80 -1.56
N THR A 4 19.82 -16.02 -1.86
CA THR A 4 19.22 -17.27 -1.38
C THR A 4 19.18 -17.39 0.14
N VAL A 5 20.23 -16.93 0.82
CA VAL A 5 20.30 -16.97 2.29
C VAL A 5 19.34 -15.97 2.91
N ILE A 6 19.19 -14.78 2.32
CA ILE A 6 18.21 -13.77 2.77
C ILE A 6 16.78 -14.34 2.65
N VAL A 7 16.44 -14.91 1.49
CA VAL A 7 15.13 -15.52 1.27
C VAL A 7 14.90 -16.68 2.23
N ALA A 8 15.91 -17.51 2.49
CA ALA A 8 15.81 -18.60 3.45
C ALA A 8 15.49 -18.10 4.88
N TYR A 9 16.13 -17.01 5.33
CA TYR A 9 15.80 -16.42 6.64
C TYR A 9 14.39 -15.83 6.69
N LEU A 10 13.94 -15.16 5.64
CA LEU A 10 12.58 -14.61 5.57
C LEU A 10 11.53 -15.74 5.57
N ALA A 11 11.75 -16.80 4.80
CA ALA A 11 10.88 -17.96 4.76
C ALA A 11 10.83 -18.68 6.11
N LEU A 12 11.98 -18.84 6.77
CA LEU A 12 12.08 -19.41 8.11
C LEU A 12 11.28 -18.56 9.11
N PHE A 13 11.49 -17.24 9.14
CA PHE A 13 10.79 -16.33 10.04
C PHE A 13 9.26 -16.39 9.83
N ALA A 14 8.80 -16.30 8.58
CA ALA A 14 7.38 -16.39 8.26
C ALA A 14 6.77 -17.73 8.68
N THR A 15 7.48 -18.83 8.44
CA THR A 15 7.04 -20.18 8.81
C THR A 15 6.96 -20.35 10.32
N VAL A 16 7.99 -19.93 11.06
CA VAL A 16 8.00 -19.99 12.53
C VAL A 16 6.89 -19.12 13.11
N GLY A 17 6.68 -17.91 12.60
CA GLY A 17 5.60 -17.02 13.01
C GLY A 17 4.21 -17.64 12.77
N PHE A 18 3.99 -18.21 11.58
CA PHE A 18 2.75 -18.92 11.25
C PHE A 18 2.51 -20.12 12.17
N LEU A 19 3.52 -20.97 12.37
CA LEU A 19 3.43 -22.13 13.26
C LEU A 19 3.20 -21.72 14.71
N PHE A 20 3.78 -20.60 15.15
CA PHE A 20 3.54 -20.07 16.49
C PHE A 20 2.08 -19.63 16.68
N VAL A 21 1.53 -18.85 15.74
CA VAL A 21 0.10 -18.46 15.78
C VAL A 21 -0.79 -19.71 15.74
N PHE A 22 -0.48 -20.66 14.85
CA PHE A 22 -1.22 -21.90 14.74
C PHE A 22 -1.17 -22.74 16.02
N ALA A 23 0.00 -22.85 16.65
CA ALA A 23 0.18 -23.54 17.93
C ALA A 23 -0.61 -22.85 19.05
N CYS A 24 -0.60 -21.52 19.12
CA CYS A 24 -1.41 -20.76 20.08
C CYS A 24 -2.91 -20.99 19.88
N LEU A 25 -3.40 -21.04 18.64
CA LEU A 25 -4.80 -21.34 18.33
C LEU A 25 -5.17 -22.79 18.70
N LEU A 26 -4.29 -23.76 18.41
CA LEU A 26 -4.49 -25.16 18.81
C LEU A 26 -4.49 -25.30 20.33
N LEU A 27 -3.52 -24.70 21.01
CA LEU A 27 -3.45 -24.70 22.46
C LEU A 27 -4.69 -24.06 23.08
N GLY A 28 -5.14 -22.92 22.55
CA GLY A 28 -6.39 -22.28 22.95
C GLY A 28 -7.62 -23.18 22.73
N LYS A 29 -7.67 -23.92 21.62
CA LYS A 29 -8.72 -24.91 21.35
C LYS A 29 -8.70 -26.08 22.34
N PHE A 30 -7.51 -26.60 22.70
CA PHE A 30 -7.37 -27.74 23.61
C PHE A 30 -7.59 -27.36 25.08
N LEU A 31 -7.15 -26.18 25.52
CA LEU A 31 -7.32 -25.70 26.90
C LEU A 31 -8.73 -25.18 27.19
N ARG A 32 -9.48 -24.75 26.16
CA ARG A 32 -10.82 -24.18 26.34
C ARG A 32 -11.82 -25.25 26.77
N ALA A 33 -12.54 -24.97 27.86
CA ALA A 33 -13.71 -25.76 28.26
C ALA A 33 -14.78 -25.74 27.15
N HIS A 34 -15.09 -26.91 26.62
CA HIS A 34 -16.04 -27.05 25.52
C HIS A 34 -17.46 -27.27 26.05
N ALA A 35 -18.23 -26.18 26.20
CA ALA A 35 -19.65 -26.21 26.56
C ALA A 35 -20.46 -25.39 25.52
N PRO A 36 -20.85 -26.00 24.38
CA PRO A 36 -21.68 -25.34 23.38
C PRO A 36 -23.15 -25.38 23.83
N THR A 37 -23.83 -24.23 23.78
CA THR A 37 -25.27 -24.09 24.02
C THR A 37 -25.88 -23.32 22.85
N ALA A 38 -27.15 -23.58 22.51
CA ALA A 38 -27.81 -22.94 21.37
C ALA A 38 -27.72 -21.40 21.45
N GLN A 39 -28.06 -20.83 22.60
CA GLN A 39 -28.00 -19.38 22.86
C GLN A 39 -26.59 -18.77 22.71
N LYS A 40 -25.51 -19.52 22.99
CA LYS A 40 -24.12 -19.04 22.83
C LYS A 40 -23.65 -19.03 21.38
N LEU A 41 -24.33 -19.78 20.52
CA LEU A 41 -24.06 -19.88 19.10
C LEU A 41 -24.94 -18.94 18.26
N GLU A 42 -25.92 -18.27 18.89
CA GLU A 42 -26.75 -17.27 18.24
C GLU A 42 -26.00 -15.96 18.03
N THR A 43 -26.39 -15.22 16.99
CA THR A 43 -25.87 -13.88 16.69
C THR A 43 -26.24 -12.92 17.80
N TYR A 44 -25.27 -12.11 18.25
CA TYR A 44 -25.51 -11.12 19.30
C TYR A 44 -26.32 -9.94 18.75
N GLU A 45 -27.55 -9.78 19.25
CA GLU A 45 -28.44 -8.63 19.00
C GLU A 45 -29.07 -8.17 20.33
N CYS A 46 -28.24 -7.92 21.34
CA CYS A 46 -28.67 -7.43 22.66
C CYS A 46 -29.78 -8.28 23.35
N GLY A 47 -29.85 -9.58 23.06
CA GLY A 47 -30.83 -10.51 23.65
C GLY A 47 -32.10 -10.73 22.82
N GLU A 48 -32.26 -10.03 21.70
CA GLU A 48 -33.32 -10.28 20.73
C GLU A 48 -32.87 -11.33 19.69
N PRO A 49 -33.73 -12.26 19.23
CA PRO A 49 -33.41 -13.10 18.08
C PRO A 49 -33.12 -12.25 16.83
N ALA A 50 -31.91 -12.40 16.28
CA ALA A 50 -31.53 -11.71 15.04
C ALA A 50 -32.49 -12.11 13.90
N VAL A 51 -33.22 -11.13 13.37
CA VAL A 51 -34.17 -11.31 12.27
C VAL A 51 -33.63 -10.69 10.98
N GLY A 52 -33.72 -11.45 9.89
CA GLY A 52 -33.30 -11.01 8.56
C GLY A 52 -31.87 -11.39 8.19
N PRO A 53 -31.48 -11.16 6.92
CA PRO A 53 -30.14 -11.46 6.45
C PRO A 53 -29.12 -10.49 7.08
N GLY A 54 -28.06 -11.02 7.69
CA GLY A 54 -26.93 -10.24 8.22
C GLY A 54 -26.04 -9.58 7.15
N SER A 55 -26.40 -9.73 5.88
CA SER A 55 -25.70 -9.16 4.72
C SER A 55 -26.50 -8.00 4.13
N VAL A 56 -26.37 -6.83 4.76
CA VAL A 56 -26.84 -5.57 4.17
C VAL A 56 -25.80 -5.05 3.16
N GLN A 57 -26.25 -4.39 2.10
CA GLN A 57 -25.33 -3.73 1.17
C GLN A 57 -24.66 -2.55 1.89
N PHE A 58 -23.35 -2.65 2.07
CA PHE A 58 -22.55 -1.56 2.59
C PHE A 58 -22.43 -0.43 1.55
N ASP A 59 -22.22 0.80 2.02
CA ASP A 59 -22.08 1.97 1.15
C ASP A 59 -20.90 1.79 0.18
N LEU A 60 -21.09 2.19 -1.09
CA LEU A 60 -20.05 2.12 -2.13
C LEU A 60 -18.78 2.90 -1.77
N ARG A 61 -18.84 3.85 -0.82
CA ARG A 61 -17.68 4.61 -0.33
C ARG A 61 -16.52 3.73 0.15
N PHE A 62 -16.80 2.59 0.79
CA PHE A 62 -15.74 1.65 1.19
C PHE A 62 -14.95 1.12 -0.01
N TYR A 63 -15.64 0.88 -1.12
CA TYR A 63 -15.01 0.45 -2.37
C TYR A 63 -14.18 1.58 -3.01
N VAL A 64 -14.65 2.83 -2.98
CA VAL A 64 -13.90 3.98 -3.51
C VAL A 64 -12.57 4.15 -2.78
N VAL A 65 -12.58 4.04 -1.44
CA VAL A 65 -11.34 4.12 -0.63
C VAL A 65 -10.41 2.94 -0.94
N ALA A 66 -10.94 1.72 -1.06
CA ALA A 66 -10.14 0.55 -1.42
C ALA A 66 -9.53 0.67 -2.83
N LEU A 67 -10.30 1.19 -3.80
CA LEU A 67 -9.82 1.44 -5.16
C LEU A 67 -8.75 2.53 -5.19
N LEU A 68 -8.91 3.60 -4.42
CA LEU A 68 -7.90 4.65 -4.28
C LEU A 68 -6.61 4.09 -3.67
N PHE A 69 -6.70 3.27 -2.63
CA PHE A 69 -5.55 2.59 -2.03
C PHE A 69 -4.83 1.69 -3.05
N LEU A 70 -5.59 0.89 -3.81
CA LEU A 70 -5.03 0.00 -4.82
C LEU A 70 -4.29 0.77 -5.93
N ILE A 71 -4.87 1.87 -6.42
CA ILE A 71 -4.24 2.72 -7.43
C ILE A 71 -2.96 3.34 -6.88
N PHE A 72 -2.98 3.81 -5.64
CA PHE A 72 -1.79 4.37 -4.97
C PHE A 72 -0.68 3.32 -4.74
N GLU A 73 -1.03 2.11 -4.33
CA GLU A 73 -0.08 0.99 -4.18
C GLU A 73 0.62 0.68 -5.51
N VAL A 74 -0.13 0.56 -6.60
CA VAL A 74 0.44 0.30 -7.93
C VAL A 74 1.34 1.45 -8.38
N GLU A 75 0.98 2.69 -8.07
CA GLU A 75 1.80 3.86 -8.38
C GLU A 75 3.16 3.82 -7.68
N VAL A 76 3.19 3.47 -6.40
CA VAL A 76 4.45 3.35 -5.64
C VAL A 76 5.36 2.27 -6.26
N VAL A 77 4.79 1.18 -6.76
CA VAL A 77 5.56 0.15 -7.48
C VAL A 77 6.11 0.71 -8.81
N LEU A 78 5.33 1.50 -9.53
CA LEU A 78 5.76 2.15 -10.78
C LEU A 78 6.86 3.21 -10.56
N PHE A 79 7.04 3.73 -9.35
CA PHE A 79 8.17 4.61 -9.04
C PHE A 79 9.51 3.88 -8.98
N PHE A 80 9.53 2.55 -8.82
CA PHE A 80 10.76 1.81 -8.62
C PHE A 80 11.73 1.89 -9.81
N PRO A 81 11.31 1.65 -11.07
CA PRO A 81 12.21 1.80 -12.22
C PRO A 81 12.87 3.18 -12.35
N PRO A 82 12.13 4.32 -12.42
CA PRO A 82 12.76 5.63 -12.49
C PRO A 82 13.59 5.97 -11.23
N ALA A 83 13.22 5.46 -10.05
CA ALA A 83 14.01 5.65 -8.83
C ALA A 83 15.41 5.01 -8.95
N THR A 84 15.49 3.82 -9.52
CA THR A 84 16.77 3.13 -9.70
C THR A 84 17.67 3.85 -10.71
N VAL A 85 17.11 4.35 -11.81
CA VAL A 85 17.86 5.13 -12.82
C VAL A 85 18.35 6.45 -12.22
N PHE A 86 17.49 7.17 -11.50
CA PHE A 86 17.88 8.38 -10.76
C PHE A 86 19.02 8.12 -9.77
N GLY A 87 18.91 7.04 -8.99
CA GLY A 87 19.93 6.63 -8.04
C GLY A 87 21.26 6.24 -8.69
N GLN A 88 21.23 5.62 -9.87
CA GLN A 88 22.45 5.33 -10.62
C GLN A 88 23.07 6.60 -11.21
N ALA A 89 22.26 7.46 -11.83
CA ALA A 89 22.71 8.72 -12.44
C ALA A 89 23.38 9.64 -11.41
N THR A 90 22.79 9.80 -10.23
CA THR A 90 23.36 10.60 -9.13
C THR A 90 24.67 10.02 -8.59
N ARG A 91 24.81 8.69 -8.51
CA ARG A 91 26.07 8.05 -8.10
C ARG A 91 27.19 8.26 -9.12
N LEU A 92 26.87 8.31 -10.41
CA LEU A 92 27.84 8.63 -11.46
C LEU A 92 28.33 10.08 -11.33
N LEU A 93 27.41 11.03 -11.20
CA LEU A 93 27.72 12.44 -10.99
C LEU A 93 28.58 12.66 -9.73
N ALA A 94 28.25 11.95 -8.63
CA ALA A 94 29.03 12.01 -7.41
C ALA A 94 30.45 11.42 -7.58
N ARG A 95 30.58 10.31 -8.34
CA ARG A 95 31.87 9.67 -8.63
C ARG A 95 32.76 10.55 -9.48
N GLU A 96 32.22 11.17 -10.53
CA GLU A 96 32.97 12.10 -11.40
C GLU A 96 33.52 13.28 -10.60
N ARG A 97 32.69 13.86 -9.72
CA ARG A 97 33.09 14.95 -8.83
C ARG A 97 34.23 14.56 -7.88
N ALA A 98 34.20 13.34 -7.33
CA ALA A 98 35.24 12.83 -6.44
C ALA A 98 36.57 12.51 -7.17
N VAL A 99 36.50 11.95 -8.38
CA VAL A 99 37.69 11.70 -9.22
C VAL A 99 38.37 13.03 -9.59
N GLN A 100 37.60 14.06 -9.91
CA GLN A 100 38.14 15.38 -10.26
C GLN A 100 38.88 16.03 -9.07
N SER A 101 38.40 15.85 -7.83
CA SER A 101 39.10 16.35 -6.64
C SER A 101 40.41 15.59 -6.36
N ASP A 102 40.45 14.27 -6.55
CA ASP A 102 41.65 13.46 -6.29
C ASP A 102 42.77 13.73 -7.32
N VAL A 103 42.41 14.00 -8.57
CA VAL A 103 43.39 14.38 -9.61
C VAL A 103 44.04 15.74 -9.29
N GLY A 104 43.35 16.64 -8.58
CA GLY A 104 43.89 17.92 -8.13
C GLY A 104 45.02 17.78 -7.11
N ASP A 105 44.97 16.77 -6.23
CA ASP A 105 45.97 16.53 -5.18
C ASP A 105 47.12 15.60 -5.62
N GLN A 106 46.88 14.69 -6.58
CA GLN A 106 47.84 13.66 -7.02
C GLN A 106 48.66 14.03 -8.29
N ALA A 107 48.44 15.23 -8.85
CA ALA A 107 48.98 15.66 -10.14
C ALA A 107 50.52 15.59 -10.27
N GLY A 108 51.27 15.54 -9.16
CA GLY A 108 52.73 15.49 -9.18
C GLY A 108 53.36 14.13 -9.49
N GLY A 109 52.69 13.00 -9.21
CA GLY A 109 53.33 11.66 -9.25
C GLY A 109 52.63 10.63 -10.14
N ALA A 110 51.30 10.66 -10.21
CA ALA A 110 50.50 9.61 -10.85
C ALA A 110 50.39 9.71 -12.38
N VAL A 111 50.69 10.89 -12.95
CA VAL A 111 50.57 11.18 -14.39
C VAL A 111 51.53 10.35 -15.24
N ILE A 112 52.71 10.01 -14.69
CA ILE A 112 53.74 9.24 -15.40
C ILE A 112 53.38 7.75 -15.48
N GLU A 113 52.65 7.21 -14.48
CA GLU A 113 52.31 5.79 -14.41
C GLU A 113 50.98 5.44 -15.09
N ALA A 114 50.05 6.40 -15.17
CA ALA A 114 48.78 6.25 -15.89
C ALA A 114 48.95 6.23 -17.42
N SER A 115 50.01 6.85 -17.94
CA SER A 115 50.37 6.89 -19.36
C SER A 115 50.60 5.50 -19.98
N ASN A 116 51.04 4.53 -19.18
CA ASN A 116 51.52 3.23 -19.67
C ASN A 116 50.53 2.05 -19.50
N ARG A 117 49.26 2.31 -19.12
CA ARG A 117 48.25 1.25 -18.99
C ARG A 117 47.42 1.12 -20.27
N PRO A 118 47.24 -0.11 -20.83
CA PRO A 118 46.45 -0.30 -22.03
C PRO A 118 45.00 0.12 -21.77
N ALA A 119 44.47 0.94 -22.67
CA ALA A 119 43.13 1.53 -22.62
C ALA A 119 42.04 0.45 -22.75
N ALA A 120 41.72 -0.23 -21.65
CA ALA A 120 40.59 -1.12 -21.58
C ALA A 120 39.29 -0.30 -21.57
N GLY A 121 38.70 -0.08 -22.74
CA GLY A 121 37.27 0.21 -22.94
C GLY A 121 36.59 1.15 -21.94
N VAL A 122 37.23 2.27 -21.56
CA VAL A 122 36.60 3.29 -20.71
C VAL A 122 35.60 4.04 -21.58
N VAL A 123 34.33 3.64 -21.51
CA VAL A 123 33.23 4.52 -21.93
C VAL A 123 33.36 5.78 -21.08
N ARG A 124 33.82 6.88 -21.68
CA ARG A 124 33.84 8.18 -21.00
C ARG A 124 32.40 8.52 -20.64
N GLY A 125 32.12 8.56 -19.33
CA GLY A 125 30.88 9.12 -18.81
C GLY A 125 30.75 10.53 -19.36
N ASN A 126 29.71 10.75 -20.16
CA ASN A 126 29.32 12.07 -20.56
C ASN A 126 28.51 12.66 -19.40
N GLU A 127 29.12 13.60 -18.67
CA GLU A 127 28.51 14.28 -17.52
C GLU A 127 27.09 14.78 -17.87
N SER A 128 26.92 15.31 -19.08
CA SER A 128 25.65 15.80 -19.63
C SER A 128 24.55 14.73 -19.67
N THR A 129 24.89 13.48 -19.98
CA THR A 129 23.93 12.38 -20.01
C THR A 129 23.59 11.90 -18.61
N ALA A 130 24.53 11.88 -17.68
CA ALA A 130 24.21 11.57 -16.29
C ALA A 130 23.23 12.60 -15.70
N TYR A 131 23.42 13.89 -15.97
CA TYR A 131 22.44 14.93 -15.62
C TYR A 131 21.11 14.74 -16.33
N THR A 132 21.12 14.42 -17.63
CA THR A 132 19.89 14.20 -18.40
C THR A 132 19.10 13.02 -17.86
N LEU A 133 19.76 11.89 -17.53
CA LEU A 133 19.12 10.72 -16.96
C LEU A 133 18.53 11.00 -15.57
N ALA A 134 19.24 11.75 -14.73
CA ALA A 134 18.73 12.16 -13.42
C ALA A 134 17.50 13.08 -13.57
N LEU A 135 17.57 14.09 -14.45
CA LEU A 135 16.46 15.01 -14.67
C LEU A 135 15.25 14.32 -15.31
N VAL A 136 15.44 13.48 -16.32
CA VAL A 136 14.36 12.71 -16.96
C VAL A 136 13.68 11.81 -15.93
N SER A 137 14.45 11.09 -15.10
CA SER A 137 13.87 10.22 -14.07
C SER A 137 13.09 11.01 -13.02
N LEU A 138 13.58 12.20 -12.64
CA LEU A 138 12.90 13.09 -11.69
C LEU A 138 11.60 13.66 -12.28
N ILE A 139 11.62 14.05 -13.56
CA ILE A 139 10.45 14.55 -14.28
C ILE A 139 9.42 13.44 -14.41
N ASP A 140 9.82 12.22 -14.79
CA ASP A 140 8.93 11.07 -14.90
C ASP A 140 8.22 10.83 -13.56
N MET A 141 8.96 10.73 -12.45
CA MET A 141 8.38 10.61 -11.10
C MET A 141 7.39 11.74 -10.78
N GLY A 142 7.74 12.98 -11.13
CA GLY A 142 6.88 14.14 -10.93
C GLY A 142 5.59 14.09 -11.75
N VAL A 143 5.67 13.66 -13.01
CA VAL A 143 4.53 13.51 -13.92
C VAL A 143 3.58 12.42 -13.41
N PHE A 144 4.13 11.25 -13.08
CA PHE A 144 3.38 10.13 -12.51
C PHE A 144 2.65 10.57 -11.23
N PHE A 145 3.39 11.17 -10.28
CA PHE A 145 2.80 11.71 -9.04
C PHE A 145 1.73 12.78 -9.29
N ALA A 146 1.94 13.68 -10.25
CA ALA A 146 0.98 14.74 -10.56
C ALA A 146 -0.34 14.18 -11.10
N VAL A 147 -0.30 13.14 -11.94
CA VAL A 147 -1.52 12.47 -12.43
C VAL A 147 -2.32 11.90 -11.25
N LEU A 148 -1.66 11.24 -10.29
CA LEU A 148 -2.33 10.73 -9.10
C LEU A 148 -2.92 11.86 -8.25
N LEU A 149 -2.15 12.92 -8.01
CA LEU A 149 -2.58 14.06 -7.21
C LEU A 149 -3.82 14.75 -7.83
N VAL A 150 -3.87 14.88 -9.16
CA VAL A 150 -5.05 15.39 -9.87
C VAL A 150 -6.25 14.45 -9.67
N GLY A 151 -6.07 13.14 -9.82
CA GLY A 151 -7.14 12.15 -9.59
C GLY A 151 -7.67 12.19 -8.16
N PHE A 152 -6.77 12.24 -7.18
CA PHE A 152 -7.10 12.37 -5.76
C PHE A 152 -7.83 13.69 -5.47
N ALA A 153 -7.31 14.82 -5.94
CA ALA A 153 -7.94 16.13 -5.77
C ALA A 153 -9.33 16.19 -6.42
N PHE A 154 -9.52 15.50 -7.55
CA PHE A 154 -10.82 15.39 -8.21
C PHE A 154 -11.83 14.60 -7.38
N LEU A 155 -11.44 13.45 -6.80
CA LEU A 155 -12.30 12.67 -5.89
C LEU A 155 -12.63 13.45 -4.62
N TRP A 156 -11.64 14.15 -4.06
CA TRP A 156 -11.80 15.00 -2.89
C TRP A 156 -12.78 16.14 -3.16
N ARG A 157 -12.62 16.85 -4.30
CA ARG A 157 -13.53 17.91 -4.71
C ARG A 157 -14.95 17.40 -4.92
N ARG A 158 -15.13 16.16 -5.37
CA ARG A 158 -16.45 15.56 -5.60
C ARG A 158 -17.17 15.17 -4.30
N GLY A 159 -16.46 15.06 -3.19
CA GLY A 159 -17.01 14.63 -1.91
C GLY A 159 -17.23 13.11 -1.82
N ASP A 160 -16.60 12.33 -2.71
CA ASP A 160 -16.70 10.86 -2.70
C ASP A 160 -16.04 10.25 -1.45
N LEU A 161 -15.26 11.04 -0.71
CA LEU A 161 -14.57 10.69 0.53
C LEU A 161 -15.33 11.14 1.80
N ASP A 162 -16.47 11.83 1.67
CA ASP A 162 -17.22 12.30 2.84
C ASP A 162 -17.98 11.14 3.49
N TRP A 163 -18.04 11.07 4.83
CA TRP A 163 -18.66 9.94 5.56
C TRP A 163 -20.08 10.23 6.09
N VAL A 164 -20.55 11.47 6.02
CA VAL A 164 -21.71 11.96 6.80
C VAL A 164 -23.08 11.63 6.17
N ARG A 165 -23.17 10.80 5.12
CA ARG A 165 -24.44 10.57 4.38
C ARG A 165 -24.89 9.11 4.21
N ALA A 166 -24.25 8.15 4.86
CA ALA A 166 -24.56 6.72 4.70
C ALA A 166 -25.77 6.20 5.51
N VAL A 167 -26.72 7.07 5.89
CA VAL A 167 -27.93 6.66 6.63
C VAL A 167 -29.18 7.20 5.94
N ARG A 168 -29.51 6.66 4.76
CA ARG A 168 -30.86 6.80 4.21
C ARG A 168 -31.29 5.45 3.64
N HIS A 169 -32.12 4.74 4.39
CA HIS A 169 -32.92 3.67 3.81
C HIS A 169 -33.90 4.32 2.81
N PRO A 170 -33.96 3.88 1.54
CA PRO A 170 -35.06 4.25 0.67
C PRO A 170 -36.33 3.60 1.26
N THR A 171 -37.15 4.38 1.96
CA THR A 171 -38.51 3.96 2.22
C THR A 171 -39.25 3.96 0.89
N THR A 172 -39.73 2.79 0.48
CA THR A 172 -40.55 2.64 -0.71
C THR A 172 -41.76 3.59 -0.57
N PRO A 173 -42.16 4.39 -1.59
CA PRO A 173 -43.24 5.37 -1.47
C PRO A 173 -44.63 4.83 -1.05
N GLY A 174 -44.79 3.51 -0.93
CA GLY A 174 -46.00 2.86 -0.38
C GLY A 174 -45.88 2.38 1.07
N GLU A 175 -44.67 2.25 1.62
CA GLU A 175 -44.43 1.71 2.97
C GLU A 175 -44.73 2.74 4.06
N THR A 176 -44.46 4.01 3.81
CA THR A 176 -44.77 5.11 4.75
C THR A 176 -46.28 5.30 4.91
N VAL A 177 -47.06 5.16 3.83
CA VAL A 177 -48.52 5.23 3.87
C VAL A 177 -49.11 3.99 4.55
N ALA A 178 -48.55 2.80 4.27
CA ALA A 178 -48.99 1.57 4.89
C ALA A 178 -48.64 1.49 6.39
N LEU A 179 -47.50 2.04 6.81
CA LEU A 179 -47.07 2.08 8.21
C LEU A 179 -47.83 3.14 9.01
N ALA A 180 -48.11 4.31 8.43
CA ALA A 180 -48.93 5.36 9.04
C ALA A 180 -50.41 4.96 9.17
N ALA A 181 -50.91 4.08 8.29
CA ALA A 181 -52.28 3.56 8.34
C ALA A 181 -52.46 2.35 9.28
N ARG A 182 -51.38 1.81 9.87
CA ARG A 182 -51.53 0.73 10.85
C ARG A 182 -51.96 1.30 12.20
N PRO A 183 -53.09 0.86 12.78
CA PRO A 183 -53.42 1.25 14.14
C PRO A 183 -52.31 0.76 15.07
N HIS A 184 -51.77 1.67 15.88
CA HIS A 184 -50.72 1.42 16.86
C HIS A 184 -51.26 0.45 17.93
N ARG A 185 -51.25 -0.85 17.64
CA ARG A 185 -51.62 -1.90 18.59
C ARG A 185 -50.43 -2.07 19.53
N GLY A 186 -50.45 -1.33 20.63
CA GLY A 186 -49.60 -1.61 21.79
C GLY A 186 -50.03 -2.95 22.37
N ASP A 187 -49.36 -4.02 21.96
CA ASP A 187 -49.47 -5.32 22.61
C ASP A 187 -48.08 -5.73 23.10
N TYR A 188 -47.67 -5.12 24.22
CA TYR A 188 -46.54 -5.60 25.02
C TYR A 188 -47.03 -6.74 25.92
N ARG A 189 -47.36 -7.89 25.33
CA ARG A 189 -47.60 -9.12 26.08
C ARG A 189 -46.76 -10.28 25.56
N ARG A 190 -45.85 -10.66 26.46
CA ARG A 190 -45.11 -11.92 26.65
C ARG A 190 -43.71 -11.98 26.07
#